data_AF-A0A806LFN2-F1
#
_entry.id   AF-A0A806LFN2-F1
#
_cell.length_a   1.000
_cell.length_b   1.000
_cell.length_c   1.000
_cell.angle_alpha   90.00
_cell.angle_beta   90.00
_cell.angle_gamma   90.00
#
_symmetry.space_group_name_H-M   'P 1'
#
loop_
_entity.id
_entity.type
_entity.pdbx_description
1 polymer ?
#
loop_
_entity_poly.entity_id
_entity_poly.type
_entity_poly.pdbx_seq_one_letter_code
_entity_poly.pdbx_strand_id
1 'polypeptide(L)'
;MKREELKGLGLSDEQVDKVMGIHGTDVNDLKGQVSQLTTERDALKQRAADSDKQLNELKAAHKDDKDFQAEIGKLKADNKAKDDAAFKQLKETQLNYQTELALVKAGALNTKAASALIDKDKLGLDEKGNVTGLDEQLEALKSDDSSKFLFKAEEAQKPNDTPPITVPGNPNPNANGTLNPATATYEELAASMANEE
;
A
#
# COMPACT_ATOMS: atom_id res chain seq x y z
N MET A 1 -2.07 2.11 -4.32
CA MET A 1 -3.52 2.39 -4.12
C MET A 1 -4.24 2.28 -5.46
N LYS A 2 -5.43 1.67 -5.55
CA LYS A 2 -6.20 1.61 -6.81
C LYS A 2 -7.39 2.56 -6.79
N ARG A 3 -7.68 3.17 -7.95
CA ARG A 3 -8.79 4.13 -8.13
C ARG A 3 -10.14 3.53 -7.72
N GLU A 4 -10.38 2.28 -8.10
CA GLU A 4 -11.61 1.53 -7.80
C GLU A 4 -11.83 1.32 -6.30
N GLU A 5 -10.76 1.12 -5.53
CA GLU A 5 -10.84 0.97 -4.07
C GLU A 5 -11.28 2.27 -3.40
N LEU A 6 -10.87 3.42 -3.95
CA LEU A 6 -11.26 4.73 -3.44
C LEU A 6 -12.70 5.07 -3.81
N LYS A 7 -13.13 4.75 -5.04
CA LYS A 7 -14.54 4.87 -5.45
C LYS A 7 -15.47 3.97 -4.61
N GLY A 8 -15.03 2.75 -4.30
CA GLY A 8 -15.74 1.81 -3.44
C GLY A 8 -15.90 2.29 -1.98
N LEU A 9 -15.04 3.20 -1.51
CA LEU A 9 -15.15 3.87 -0.21
C LEU A 9 -16.11 5.08 -0.23
N GLY A 10 -16.79 5.34 -1.35
CA GLY A 10 -17.74 6.44 -1.51
C GLY A 10 -17.10 7.80 -1.79
N LEU A 11 -15.82 7.85 -2.18
CA LEU A 11 -15.18 9.10 -2.62
C LEU A 11 -15.67 9.48 -4.03
N SER A 12 -15.91 10.77 -4.24
CA SER A 12 -16.22 11.29 -5.58
C SER A 12 -14.99 11.25 -6.48
N ASP A 13 -15.20 11.23 -7.80
CA ASP A 13 -14.09 11.18 -8.79
C ASP A 13 -13.05 12.28 -8.56
N GLU A 14 -13.46 13.49 -8.18
CA GLU A 14 -12.55 14.59 -7.83
C GLU A 14 -11.74 14.34 -6.54
N GLN A 15 -12.33 13.70 -5.54
CA GLN A 15 -11.60 13.33 -4.31
C GLN A 15 -10.61 12.20 -4.58
N VAL A 16 -11.00 11.24 -5.40
CA VAL A 16 -10.14 10.14 -5.84
C VAL A 16 -8.93 10.67 -6.61
N ASP A 17 -9.12 11.62 -7.51
CA ASP A 17 -8.04 12.23 -8.29
C ASP A 17 -7.05 13.00 -7.42
N LYS A 18 -7.55 13.73 -6.41
CA LYS A 18 -6.68 14.40 -5.42
C LYS A 18 -5.88 13.40 -4.59
N VAL A 19 -6.51 12.34 -4.09
CA VAL A 19 -5.82 11.31 -3.28
C VAL A 19 -4.78 10.58 -4.11
N MET A 20 -5.09 10.20 -5.35
CA MET A 20 -4.14 9.56 -6.25
C MET A 20 -2.99 10.48 -6.65
N GLY A 21 -3.25 11.79 -6.80
CA GLY A 21 -2.21 12.79 -7.03
C GLY A 21 -1.23 12.94 -5.86
N ILE A 22 -1.75 13.00 -4.63
CA ILE A 22 -0.93 13.03 -3.40
C ILE A 22 -0.14 11.73 -3.27
N HIS A 23 -0.80 10.58 -3.40
CA HIS A 23 -0.14 9.28 -3.33
C HIS A 23 0.93 9.09 -4.41
N GLY A 24 0.67 9.57 -5.63
CA GLY A 24 1.65 9.54 -6.72
C GLY A 24 2.90 10.35 -6.40
N THR A 25 2.72 11.54 -5.81
CA THR A 25 3.82 12.38 -5.31
C THR A 25 4.60 11.65 -4.22
N ASP A 26 3.93 11.14 -3.18
CA ASP A 26 4.57 10.43 -2.07
C ASP A 26 5.37 9.21 -2.55
N VAL A 27 4.80 8.41 -3.47
CA VAL A 27 5.47 7.23 -4.03
C VAL A 27 6.71 7.64 -4.84
N ASN A 28 6.63 8.73 -5.59
CA ASN A 28 7.76 9.20 -6.39
C ASN A 28 8.88 9.75 -5.50
N ASP A 29 8.52 10.46 -4.42
CA ASP A 29 9.46 10.96 -3.42
C ASP A 29 10.13 9.81 -2.66
N LEU A 30 9.36 8.81 -2.23
CA LEU A 30 9.87 7.57 -1.63
C LEU A 30 10.82 6.84 -2.57
N LYS A 31 10.48 6.74 -3.86
CA LYS A 31 11.36 6.13 -4.86
C LYS A 31 12.67 6.90 -5.01
N GLY A 32 12.61 8.24 -4.98
CA GLY A 32 13.78 9.11 -4.97
C GLY A 32 14.67 8.86 -3.74
N GLN A 33 14.07 8.82 -2.55
CA GLN A 33 14.77 8.53 -1.30
C GLN A 33 15.40 7.14 -1.30
N VAL A 34 14.70 6.11 -1.77
CA VAL A 34 15.23 4.74 -1.88
C VAL A 34 16.42 4.70 -2.83
N SER A 35 16.34 5.38 -3.97
CA SER A 35 17.46 5.46 -4.91
C SER A 35 18.67 6.16 -4.28
N GLN A 36 18.46 7.29 -3.59
CA GLN A 36 19.52 8.01 -2.91
C GLN A 36 20.17 7.17 -1.81
N LEU A 37 19.37 6.53 -0.95
CA LEU A 37 19.85 5.64 0.10
C LEU A 37 20.64 4.45 -0.47
N THR A 38 20.21 3.93 -1.62
CA THR A 38 20.94 2.84 -2.32
C THR A 38 22.32 3.32 -2.78
N THR A 39 22.40 4.51 -3.39
CA THR A 39 23.67 5.11 -3.82
C THR A 39 24.58 5.42 -2.63
N GLU A 40 24.07 6.01 -1.56
CA GLU A 40 24.84 6.28 -0.34
C GLU A 40 25.36 4.99 0.30
N ARG A 41 24.53 3.94 0.33
CA ARG A 41 24.93 2.60 0.80
C ARG A 41 26.08 2.04 -0.01
N ASP A 42 26.02 2.12 -1.34
CA ASP A 42 27.08 1.61 -2.21
C ASP A 42 28.39 2.42 -2.07
N ALA A 43 28.31 3.74 -1.94
CA ALA A 43 29.46 4.61 -1.68
C ALA A 43 30.11 4.31 -0.32
N LEU A 44 29.32 4.10 0.74
CA LEU A 44 29.83 3.73 2.05
C LEU A 44 30.51 2.35 2.04
N LYS A 45 29.94 1.37 1.33
CA LYS A 45 30.59 0.07 1.12
C LYS A 45 31.95 0.18 0.45
N GLN A 46 32.08 1.02 -0.58
CA GLN A 46 33.35 1.25 -1.25
C GLN A 46 34.38 1.88 -0.29
N ARG A 47 33.97 2.88 0.48
CA ARG A 47 34.85 3.53 1.48
C ARG A 47 35.32 2.55 2.56
N ALA A 48 34.45 1.63 3.00
CA ALA A 48 34.81 0.59 3.95
C ALA A 48 35.88 -0.35 3.35
N ALA A 49 35.70 -0.78 2.10
CA ALA A 49 36.68 -1.62 1.40
C ALA A 49 38.05 -0.93 1.23
N ASP A 50 38.06 0.37 0.88
CA ASP A 50 39.29 1.16 0.76
C ASP A 50 40.00 1.32 2.11
N SER A 51 39.24 1.59 3.19
CA SER A 51 39.80 1.67 4.55
C SER A 51 40.41 0.34 5.00
N ASP A 52 39.76 -0.78 4.66
CA ASP A 52 40.25 -2.12 4.98
C ASP A 52 41.57 -2.42 4.26
N LYS A 53 41.70 -1.96 3.01
CA LYS A 53 42.95 -2.05 2.25
C LYS A 53 44.06 -1.22 2.91
N GLN A 54 43.78 0.03 3.27
CA GLN A 54 44.74 0.91 3.95
C GLN A 54 45.20 0.34 5.30
N LEU A 55 44.28 -0.24 6.09
CA LEU A 55 44.64 -0.91 7.35
C LEU A 55 45.59 -2.09 7.12
N ASN A 56 45.40 -2.87 6.05
CA ASN A 56 46.30 -3.98 5.73
C ASN A 56 47.68 -3.50 5.27
N GLU A 57 47.74 -2.42 4.50
CA GLU A 57 49.00 -1.79 4.08
C GLU A 57 49.75 -1.22 5.29
N LEU A 58 49.07 -0.52 6.19
CA LEU A 58 49.65 0.03 7.42
C LEU A 58 50.13 -1.09 8.36
N LYS A 59 49.38 -2.18 8.46
CA LYS A 59 49.79 -3.39 9.16
C LYS A 59 51.06 -3.98 8.56
N ALA A 60 51.18 -4.05 7.24
CA ALA A 60 52.39 -4.57 6.59
C ALA A 60 53.62 -3.66 6.81
N ALA A 61 53.42 -2.34 6.83
CA ALA A 61 54.47 -1.36 7.06
C ALA A 61 55.05 -1.39 8.49
N HIS A 62 54.23 -1.77 9.47
CA HIS A 62 54.60 -1.83 10.90
C HIS A 62 54.63 -3.26 11.44
N LYS A 63 55.12 -4.21 10.65
CA LYS A 63 55.15 -5.65 10.97
C LYS A 63 55.90 -6.02 12.26
N ASP A 64 56.86 -5.19 12.67
CA ASP A 64 57.76 -5.45 13.80
C ASP A 64 57.23 -4.85 15.12
N ASP A 65 56.19 -4.00 15.07
CA ASP A 65 55.55 -3.39 16.23
C ASP A 65 54.33 -4.22 16.68
N LYS A 66 54.53 -5.08 17.68
CA LYS A 66 53.50 -6.05 18.13
C LYS A 66 52.26 -5.39 18.72
N ASP A 67 52.41 -4.26 19.40
CA ASP A 67 51.28 -3.56 20.02
C ASP A 67 50.42 -2.91 18.93
N PHE A 68 51.07 -2.32 17.92
CA PHE A 68 50.40 -1.77 16.74
C PHE A 68 49.68 -2.85 15.90
N GLN A 69 50.30 -4.02 15.71
CA GLN A 69 49.67 -5.17 15.04
C GLN A 69 48.40 -5.64 15.75
N ALA A 70 48.43 -5.66 17.09
CA ALA A 70 47.31 -6.08 17.91
C ALA A 70 46.14 -5.08 17.83
N GLU A 71 46.43 -3.78 17.88
CA GLU A 71 45.41 -2.73 17.79
C GLU A 71 44.75 -2.68 16.41
N ILE A 72 45.52 -2.80 15.32
CA ILE A 72 44.94 -2.93 13.96
C ILE A 72 44.09 -4.20 13.84
N GLY A 73 44.54 -5.33 14.40
CA GLY A 73 43.77 -6.56 14.39
C GLY A 73 42.41 -6.42 15.09
N LYS A 74 42.41 -5.77 16.25
CA LYS A 74 41.18 -5.46 17.01
C LYS A 74 40.26 -4.52 16.25
N LEU A 75 40.78 -3.42 15.71
CA LEU A 75 40.00 -2.44 14.94
C LEU A 75 39.36 -3.09 13.69
N LYS A 76 40.10 -3.95 12.99
CA LYS A 76 39.59 -4.67 11.82
C LYS A 76 38.47 -5.65 12.20
N ALA A 77 38.61 -6.37 13.30
CA ALA A 77 37.56 -7.27 13.79
C ALA A 77 36.29 -6.50 14.21
N ASP A 78 36.45 -5.38 14.90
CA ASP A 78 35.33 -4.55 15.36
C ASP A 78 34.58 -3.90 14.18
N ASN A 79 35.30 -3.39 13.18
CA ASN A 79 34.71 -2.86 11.94
C ASN A 79 33.96 -3.95 11.18
N LYS A 80 34.55 -5.14 11.01
CA LYS A 80 33.88 -6.26 10.35
C LYS A 80 32.60 -6.67 11.08
N ALA A 81 32.62 -6.73 12.42
CA ALA A 81 31.44 -7.05 13.21
C ALA A 81 30.33 -6.00 13.04
N LYS A 82 30.68 -4.71 12.99
CA LYS A 82 29.73 -3.61 12.72
C LYS A 82 29.16 -3.68 11.32
N ASP A 83 29.99 -3.95 10.31
CA ASP A 83 29.55 -4.08 8.92
C ASP A 83 28.62 -5.28 8.72
N ASP A 84 28.95 -6.43 9.32
CA ASP A 84 28.09 -7.62 9.28
C ASP A 84 26.74 -7.37 9.96
N ALA A 85 26.74 -6.68 11.11
CA ALA A 85 25.52 -6.31 11.84
C ALA A 85 24.66 -5.31 11.03
N ALA A 86 25.28 -4.28 10.46
CA ALA A 86 24.61 -3.29 9.63
C ALA A 86 24.04 -3.93 8.35
N PHE A 87 24.80 -4.80 7.69
CA PHE A 87 24.33 -5.53 6.51
C PHE A 87 23.14 -6.44 6.83
N LYS A 88 23.19 -7.14 7.98
CA LYS A 88 22.07 -7.96 8.45
C LYS A 88 20.82 -7.11 8.70
N GLN A 89 20.96 -5.99 9.41
CA GLN A 89 19.85 -5.08 9.69
C GLN A 89 19.26 -4.50 8.40
N LEU A 90 20.10 -4.10 7.44
CA LEU A 90 19.67 -3.54 6.16
C LEU A 90 18.91 -4.59 5.34
N LYS A 91 19.42 -5.83 5.29
CA LYS A 91 18.74 -6.95 4.64
C LYS A 91 17.38 -7.25 5.29
N GLU A 92 17.32 -7.25 6.62
CA GLU A 92 16.08 -7.48 7.37
C GLU A 92 15.06 -6.35 7.14
N THR A 93 15.48 -5.09 7.17
CA THR A 93 14.61 -3.94 6.85
C THR A 93 14.09 -4.02 5.42
N GLN A 94 14.96 -4.32 4.45
CA GLN A 94 14.57 -4.46 3.05
C GLN A 94 13.58 -5.62 2.87
N LEU A 95 13.83 -6.76 3.50
CA LEU A 95 12.93 -7.91 3.48
C LEU A 95 11.57 -7.57 4.07
N ASN A 96 11.54 -6.92 5.24
CA ASN A 96 10.29 -6.53 5.92
C ASN A 96 9.49 -5.54 5.06
N TYR A 97 10.14 -4.50 4.53
CA TYR A 97 9.48 -3.50 3.66
C TYR A 97 8.88 -4.14 2.41
N GLN A 98 9.67 -4.98 1.75
CA GLN A 98 9.24 -5.59 0.50
C GLN A 98 8.15 -6.65 0.74
N THR A 99 8.18 -7.31 1.90
CA THR A 99 7.10 -8.21 2.36
C THR A 99 5.82 -7.42 2.62
N GLU A 100 5.91 -6.30 3.32
CA GLU A 100 4.76 -5.44 3.58
C GLU A 100 4.15 -4.89 2.30
N LEU A 101 4.99 -4.45 1.34
CA LEU A 101 4.54 -3.99 0.04
C LEU A 101 3.80 -5.10 -0.74
N ALA A 102 4.32 -6.33 -0.70
CA ALA A 102 3.68 -7.47 -1.34
C ALA A 102 2.36 -7.85 -0.65
N LEU A 103 2.29 -7.80 0.69
CA LEU A 103 1.04 -8.00 1.45
C LEU A 103 -0.03 -6.96 1.07
N VAL A 104 0.35 -5.69 0.96
CA VAL A 104 -0.55 -4.63 0.50
C VAL A 104 -1.04 -4.92 -0.93
N LYS A 105 -0.13 -5.30 -1.84
CA LYS A 105 -0.48 -5.65 -3.23
C LYS A 105 -1.41 -6.86 -3.31
N ALA A 106 -1.23 -7.84 -2.41
CA ALA A 106 -2.06 -9.02 -2.29
C ALA A 106 -3.44 -8.74 -1.66
N GLY A 107 -3.72 -7.48 -1.26
CA GLY A 107 -5.00 -7.09 -0.70
C GLY A 107 -5.14 -7.40 0.79
N ALA A 108 -4.04 -7.52 1.54
CA ALA A 108 -4.10 -7.69 2.99
C ALA A 108 -4.82 -6.48 3.65
N LEU A 109 -5.89 -6.76 4.39
CA LEU A 109 -6.65 -5.80 5.18
C LEU A 109 -5.87 -5.34 6.41
N ASN A 110 -5.04 -6.22 6.97
CA ASN A 110 -4.14 -5.93 8.07
C ASN A 110 -2.76 -6.54 7.77
N THR A 111 -1.84 -5.71 7.27
CA THR A 111 -0.48 -6.13 6.91
C THR A 111 0.30 -6.68 8.11
N LYS A 112 0.08 -6.14 9.31
CA LYS A 112 0.75 -6.62 10.54
C LYS A 112 0.31 -8.04 10.88
N ALA A 113 -0.99 -8.31 10.89
CA ALA A 113 -1.54 -9.64 11.16
C ALA A 113 -1.14 -10.64 10.06
N ALA A 114 -1.25 -10.24 8.79
CA ALA A 114 -0.84 -11.09 7.67
C ALA A 114 0.66 -11.41 7.75
N SER A 115 1.53 -10.43 8.04
CA SER A 115 2.98 -10.63 8.18
C SER A 115 3.36 -11.58 9.32
N ALA A 116 2.55 -11.65 10.38
CA ALA A 116 2.81 -12.53 11.52
C ALA A 116 2.56 -14.00 11.19
N LEU A 117 1.76 -14.28 10.15
CA LEU A 117 1.51 -15.63 9.64
C LEU A 117 2.52 -16.05 8.57
N ILE A 118 3.44 -15.17 8.19
CA ILE A 118 4.47 -15.45 7.18
C ILE A 118 5.72 -16.01 7.85
N ASP A 119 6.19 -17.11 7.32
CA ASP A 119 7.43 -17.77 7.71
C ASP A 119 8.62 -16.99 7.12
N LYS A 120 9.18 -16.11 7.95
CA LYS A 120 10.32 -15.25 7.61
C LYS A 120 11.58 -16.04 7.28
N ASP A 121 11.73 -17.26 7.79
CA ASP A 121 12.91 -18.08 7.57
C ASP A 121 12.96 -18.64 6.14
N LYS A 122 11.81 -18.71 5.47
CA LYS A 122 11.69 -19.09 4.06
C LYS A 122 11.72 -17.91 3.10
N LEU A 123 11.76 -16.67 3.61
CA LEU A 123 11.80 -15.48 2.77
C LEU A 123 13.23 -15.15 2.37
N GLY A 124 13.43 -14.97 1.07
CA GLY A 124 14.69 -14.50 0.48
C GLY A 124 14.52 -13.16 -0.21
N LEU A 125 15.63 -12.52 -0.56
CA LEU A 125 15.67 -11.40 -1.49
C LEU A 125 16.36 -11.88 -2.77
N ASP A 126 15.72 -11.69 -3.91
CA ASP A 126 16.36 -11.91 -5.22
C ASP A 126 17.38 -10.79 -5.53
N GLU A 127 18.14 -10.97 -6.62
CA GLU A 127 19.11 -9.97 -7.09
C GLU A 127 18.47 -8.63 -7.49
N LYS A 128 17.14 -8.60 -7.69
CA LYS A 128 16.35 -7.43 -8.03
C LYS A 128 15.70 -6.79 -6.79
N GLY A 129 15.93 -7.35 -5.59
CA GLY A 129 15.38 -6.88 -4.33
C GLY A 129 13.91 -7.24 -4.09
N ASN A 130 13.33 -8.20 -4.82
CA ASN A 130 11.99 -8.74 -4.55
C ASN A 130 12.07 -9.88 -3.52
N VAL A 131 10.99 -10.06 -2.76
CA VAL A 131 10.90 -11.17 -1.80
C VAL A 131 10.57 -12.47 -2.53
N THR A 132 11.42 -13.47 -2.40
CA THR A 132 11.18 -14.82 -2.91
C THR A 132 10.54 -15.69 -1.84
N GLY A 133 9.68 -16.64 -2.23
CA GLY A 133 8.99 -17.55 -1.30
C GLY A 133 7.79 -16.91 -0.57
N LEU A 134 7.49 -15.64 -0.86
CA LEU A 134 6.36 -14.92 -0.29
C LEU A 134 5.05 -15.20 -1.05
N ASP A 135 5.11 -15.31 -2.38
CA ASP A 135 3.92 -15.51 -3.22
C ASP A 135 3.22 -16.83 -2.89
N GLU A 136 3.97 -17.92 -2.70
CA GLU A 136 3.42 -19.23 -2.31
C GLU A 136 2.73 -19.17 -0.94
N GLN A 137 3.31 -18.45 0.01
CA GLN A 137 2.74 -18.28 1.34
C GLN A 137 1.49 -17.39 1.31
N LEU A 138 1.49 -16.35 0.47
CA LEU A 138 0.34 -15.48 0.25
C LEU A 138 -0.85 -16.26 -0.33
N GLU A 139 -0.63 -17.11 -1.32
CA GLU A 139 -1.69 -17.93 -1.91
C GLU A 139 -2.21 -19.00 -0.93
N ALA A 140 -1.34 -19.58 -0.11
CA ALA A 140 -1.74 -20.48 0.97
C ALA A 140 -2.61 -19.75 2.01
N LEU A 141 -2.22 -18.54 2.43
CA LEU A 141 -2.97 -17.73 3.40
C LEU A 141 -4.32 -17.23 2.85
N LYS A 142 -4.41 -16.94 1.55
CA LYS A 142 -5.70 -16.59 0.92
C LYS A 142 -6.65 -17.78 0.83
N SER A 143 -6.11 -18.99 0.69
CA SER A 143 -6.91 -20.22 0.55
C SER A 143 -7.31 -20.83 1.90
N ASP A 144 -6.56 -20.56 2.97
CA ASP A 144 -6.81 -21.13 4.29
C ASP A 144 -7.99 -20.45 5.00
N ASP A 145 -8.94 -21.24 5.50
CA ASP A 145 -10.15 -20.75 6.18
C ASP A 145 -9.84 -19.89 7.42
N SER A 146 -8.71 -20.11 8.06
CA SER A 146 -8.25 -19.44 9.28
C SER A 146 -7.52 -18.13 9.01
N SER A 147 -7.25 -17.77 7.75
CA SER A 147 -6.51 -16.55 7.42
C SER A 147 -7.02 -15.79 6.20
N LYS A 148 -7.90 -16.39 5.38
CA LYS A 148 -8.54 -15.74 4.23
C LYS A 148 -9.23 -14.42 4.55
N PHE A 149 -9.75 -14.26 5.77
CA PHE A 149 -10.41 -13.04 6.24
C PHE A 149 -9.44 -11.86 6.41
N LEU A 150 -8.14 -12.10 6.42
CA LEU A 150 -7.12 -11.06 6.47
C LEU A 150 -6.88 -10.43 5.09
N PHE A 151 -7.44 -11.01 4.04
CA PHE A 151 -7.31 -10.53 2.66
C PHE A 151 -8.67 -10.07 2.16
N LYS A 152 -8.68 -9.07 1.27
CA LYS A 152 -9.88 -8.68 0.56
C LYS A 152 -10.40 -9.88 -0.21
N ALA A 153 -11.66 -10.24 0.02
CA ALA A 153 -12.36 -11.17 -0.85
C ALA A 153 -12.34 -10.61 -2.27
N GLU A 154 -12.08 -11.45 -3.28
CA GLU A 154 -12.39 -11.07 -4.65
C GLU A 154 -13.87 -10.71 -4.67
N GLU A 155 -14.18 -9.45 -4.97
CA GLU A 155 -15.56 -9.05 -5.20
C GLU A 155 -16.05 -9.87 -6.39
N ALA A 156 -16.83 -10.91 -6.11
CA ALA A 156 -17.79 -11.41 -7.07
C ALA A 156 -18.55 -10.16 -7.53
N GLN A 157 -18.45 -9.85 -8.83
CA GLN A 157 -19.17 -8.74 -9.45
C GLN A 157 -20.58 -8.74 -8.86
N LYS A 158 -20.91 -7.73 -8.04
CA LYS A 158 -22.28 -7.59 -7.55
C LYS A 158 -23.16 -7.55 -8.80
N PRO A 159 -24.15 -8.44 -8.94
CA PRO A 159 -25.16 -8.27 -9.97
C PRO A 159 -25.68 -6.85 -9.85
N ASN A 160 -25.71 -6.12 -10.96
CA ASN A 160 -26.19 -4.74 -11.02
C ASN A 160 -27.72 -4.69 -10.91
N ASP A 161 -28.31 -5.47 -9.99
CA ASP A 161 -29.73 -5.49 -9.70
C ASP A 161 -30.00 -4.41 -8.65
N THR A 162 -29.94 -3.16 -9.09
CA THR A 162 -30.71 -2.12 -8.41
C THR A 162 -32.19 -2.42 -8.68
N PRO A 163 -33.00 -2.81 -7.68
CA PRO A 163 -34.44 -2.89 -7.90
C PRO A 163 -34.93 -1.49 -8.29
N PRO A 164 -35.84 -1.35 -9.27
CA PRO A 164 -36.36 -0.05 -9.64
C PRO A 164 -37.15 0.51 -8.45
N ILE A 165 -36.55 1.43 -7.70
CA ILE A 165 -37.25 2.24 -6.71
C ILE A 165 -37.99 3.32 -7.50
N THR A 166 -39.18 3.00 -8.01
CA THR A 166 -40.12 4.02 -8.45
C THR A 166 -40.84 4.55 -7.23
N VAL A 167 -40.44 5.74 -6.76
CA VAL A 167 -41.24 6.51 -5.81
C VAL A 167 -42.46 7.05 -6.58
N PRO A 168 -43.71 6.65 -6.28
CA PRO A 168 -44.87 7.21 -6.95
C PRO A 168 -45.14 8.56 -6.29
N GLY A 169 -44.49 9.62 -6.78
CA GLY A 169 -44.55 10.88 -6.07
C GLY A 169 -43.85 12.03 -6.75
N ASN A 170 -44.22 12.32 -7.99
CA ASN A 170 -44.33 13.71 -8.46
C ASN A 170 -45.11 13.75 -9.79
N PRO A 171 -46.36 14.22 -9.83
CA PRO A 171 -47.07 14.41 -11.08
C PRO A 171 -46.39 15.49 -11.93
N ASN A 172 -46.29 15.21 -13.23
CA ASN A 172 -45.83 16.17 -14.23
C ASN A 172 -46.68 17.45 -14.16
N PRO A 173 -46.10 18.67 -14.04
CA PRO A 173 -46.85 19.92 -13.94
C PRO A 173 -47.62 20.30 -15.22
N ASN A 174 -47.55 19.48 -16.28
CA ASN A 174 -48.21 19.72 -17.55
C ASN A 174 -49.26 18.66 -17.94
N ALA A 175 -49.80 17.91 -16.97
CA ALA A 175 -50.99 17.10 -17.18
C ALA A 175 -52.24 17.99 -17.09
N ASN A 176 -52.70 18.49 -18.24
CA ASN A 176 -54.02 19.12 -18.39
C ASN A 176 -55.11 18.21 -17.81
N GLY A 177 -55.78 18.62 -16.73
CA GLY A 177 -56.98 17.91 -16.29
C GLY A 177 -57.46 18.08 -14.85
N THR A 178 -56.80 18.83 -13.97
CA THR A 178 -57.32 19.05 -12.62
C THR A 178 -57.49 20.53 -12.32
N LEU A 179 -58.74 20.93 -12.08
CA LEU A 179 -59.10 22.28 -11.64
C LEU A 179 -58.46 22.54 -10.28
N ASN A 180 -57.68 23.61 -10.16
CA ASN A 180 -57.03 23.96 -8.90
C ASN A 180 -58.03 24.71 -7.99
N PRO A 181 -58.40 24.16 -6.82
CA PRO A 181 -59.40 24.77 -5.93
C PRO A 181 -58.93 26.10 -5.31
N ALA A 182 -57.63 26.40 -5.38
CA ALA A 182 -57.10 27.68 -4.90
C ALA A 182 -57.22 28.83 -5.92
N THR A 183 -57.49 28.51 -7.19
CA THR A 183 -57.55 29.52 -8.28
C THR A 183 -58.83 29.45 -9.11
N ALA A 184 -59.66 28.42 -8.92
CA ALA A 184 -60.94 28.28 -9.61
C ALA A 184 -61.97 29.28 -9.07
N THR A 185 -62.79 29.81 -9.97
CA THR A 185 -63.92 30.66 -9.60
C THR A 185 -65.05 29.82 -9.02
N TYR A 186 -65.94 30.46 -8.24
CA TYR A 186 -67.05 29.77 -7.59
C TYR A 186 -68.00 29.09 -8.59
N GLU A 187 -68.18 29.67 -9.77
CA GLU A 187 -68.99 29.08 -10.85
C GLU A 187 -68.36 27.81 -11.42
N GLU A 188 -67.03 27.76 -11.56
CA GLU A 188 -66.32 26.60 -12.10
C GLU A 188 -66.31 25.42 -11.11
N LEU A 189 -66.22 25.71 -9.80
CA LEU A 189 -66.33 24.69 -8.74
C LEU A 189 -67.75 24.14 -8.61
N ALA A 190 -68.78 24.97 -8.78
CA ALA A 190 -70.17 24.53 -8.76
C ALA A 190 -70.50 23.61 -9.96
N ALA A 191 -69.94 23.91 -11.15
CA ALA A 191 -70.14 23.09 -12.34
C ALA A 191 -69.48 21.71 -12.26
N SER A 192 -68.34 21.57 -11.56
CA SER A 192 -67.70 20.26 -11.38
C SER A 192 -68.46 19.35 -10.40
N MET A 193 -69.11 19.93 -9.38
CA MET A 193 -69.92 19.15 -8.44
C MET A 193 -71.29 18.73 -9.02
N ALA A 194 -71.79 19.46 -10.02
CA ALA A 194 -73.06 19.14 -10.69
C ALA A 194 -72.96 17.99 -11.70
N ASN A 195 -71.74 17.61 -12.12
CA ASN A 195 -71.50 16.51 -13.07
C ASN A 195 -71.12 15.19 -12.38
N GLU A 196 -71.36 15.06 -11.07
CA GLU A 196 -71.03 13.88 -10.27
C GLU A 196 -72.28 13.12 -9.76
N GLU A 197 -73.36 13.11 -10.57
CA GLU A 197 -74.48 12.15 -10.49
C GLU A 197 -74.56 11.26 -11.75
#